data_AF-A0AAU9PR28-F1
#
_entry.id   AF-A0AAU9PR28-F1
#
_cell.length_a   1.000
_cell.length_b   1.000
_cell.length_c   1.000
_cell.angle_alpha   90.00
_cell.angle_beta   90.00
_cell.angle_gamma   90.00
#
_symmetry.space_group_name_H-M   'P 1'
#
loop_
_entity.id
_entity.type
_entity.pdbx_description
1 polymer ?
#
loop_
_entity_poly.entity_id
_entity_poly.type
_entity_poly.pdbx_seq_one_letter_code
_entity_poly.pdbx_strand_id
1 'polypeptide(L)'
;MAHIYGPIFKFHLGSELHVVINTLDLVKAVVREQNDIFANRNPSIAALTISYGGIYVVWSDNNSYWRNLRKIFAHKVLNNKNLEACRLLFSTEANVLASMVWENTSDPNAK
;
A
#
# COMPACT_ATOMS: atom_id res chain seq x y z
N MET A 1 12.99 -17.50 4.70
CA MET A 1 13.05 -16.70 5.95
C MET A 1 12.05 -17.17 6.99
N ALA A 2 10.72 -17.02 6.80
CA ALA A 2 9.76 -17.49 7.82
C ALA A 2 9.79 -19.02 8.07
N HIS A 3 10.16 -19.81 7.05
CA HIS A 3 10.39 -21.25 7.22
C HIS A 3 11.62 -21.59 8.09
N ILE A 4 12.56 -20.66 8.25
CA ILE A 4 13.80 -20.83 9.05
C ILE A 4 13.59 -20.27 10.46
N TYR A 5 13.04 -19.05 10.56
CA TYR A 5 12.95 -18.30 11.82
C TYR A 5 11.59 -18.40 12.51
N GLY A 6 10.62 -19.05 11.87
CA GLY A 6 9.26 -19.22 12.40
C GLY A 6 8.29 -18.09 12.02
N PRO A 7 7.08 -18.13 12.60
CA PRO A 7 5.95 -17.27 12.23
C PRO A 7 6.09 -15.81 12.69
N ILE A 8 6.94 -15.54 13.68
CA ILE A 8 7.36 -14.21 14.11
C ILE A 8 8.87 -14.21 14.23
N PHE A 9 9.52 -13.24 13.59
CA PHE A 9 10.95 -13.02 13.78
C PHE A 9 11.27 -11.53 13.69
N LYS A 10 12.45 -11.16 14.20
CA LYS A 10 12.92 -9.79 14.19
C LYS A 10 14.32 -9.70 13.59
N PHE A 11 14.62 -8.58 12.96
CA PHE A 11 15.94 -8.29 12.41
C PHE A 11 16.21 -6.78 12.47
N HIS A 12 17.47 -6.39 12.40
CA HIS A 12 17.86 -4.99 12.33
C HIS A 12 18.14 -4.59 10.88
N LEU A 13 17.57 -3.46 10.46
CA LEU A 13 17.92 -2.80 9.21
C LEU A 13 18.61 -1.47 9.56
N GLY A 14 19.94 -1.46 9.50
CA GLY A 14 20.72 -0.38 10.10
C GLY A 14 20.51 -0.34 11.61
N SER A 15 20.13 0.82 12.16
CA SER A 15 19.79 1.01 13.57
C SER A 15 18.37 0.58 13.94
N GLU A 16 17.49 0.35 12.95
CA GLU A 16 16.06 0.17 13.17
C GLU A 16 15.68 -1.31 13.31
N LEU A 17 14.96 -1.65 14.39
CA LEU A 17 14.43 -2.99 14.60
C LEU A 17 13.13 -3.20 13.81
N HIS A 18 13.12 -4.25 13.00
CA HIS A 18 11.95 -4.67 12.23
C HIS A 18 11.44 -6.01 12.75
N VAL A 19 10.12 -6.13 12.89
CA VAL A 19 9.44 -7.37 13.28
C VAL A 19 8.56 -7.82 12.13
N VAL A 20 8.70 -9.07 11.74
CA VAL A 20 7.92 -9.71 10.67
C VAL A 20 6.95 -10.68 11.29
N ILE A 21 5.71 -10.63 10.82
CA ILE A 21 4.64 -11.59 11.14
C ILE A 21 4.26 -12.33 9.84
N ASN A 22 4.12 -13.66 9.92
CA ASN A 22 3.93 -14.49 8.72
C ASN A 22 2.81 -15.54 8.87
N THR A 23 1.83 -15.32 9.74
CA THR A 23 0.63 -16.15 9.80
C THR A 23 -0.62 -15.29 9.81
N LEU A 24 -1.72 -15.86 9.31
CA LEU A 24 -3.00 -15.15 9.23
C LEU A 24 -3.49 -14.72 10.63
N ASP A 25 -3.32 -15.57 11.64
CA ASP A 25 -3.79 -15.28 12.99
C ASP A 25 -3.01 -14.10 13.62
N LEU A 26 -1.70 -14.03 13.37
CA LEU A 26 -0.88 -12.90 13.81
C LEU A 26 -1.23 -11.62 13.06
N VAL A 27 -1.45 -11.71 11.75
CA VAL A 27 -1.89 -10.56 10.95
C VAL A 27 -3.25 -10.04 11.43
N LYS A 28 -4.19 -10.94 11.78
CA LYS A 28 -5.48 -10.55 12.37
C LYS A 28 -5.30 -9.86 13.72
N ALA A 29 -4.48 -10.43 14.61
CA ALA A 29 -4.19 -9.83 15.91
C ALA A 29 -3.61 -8.41 15.77
N VAL A 30 -2.66 -8.21 14.86
CA VAL A 30 -2.00 -6.90 14.67
C VAL A 30 -2.88 -5.90 13.92
N VAL A 31 -3.49 -6.29 12.80
CA VAL A 31 -4.17 -5.37 11.87
C VAL A 31 -5.63 -5.14 12.24
N ARG A 32 -6.26 -6.05 13.00
CA ARG A 32 -7.68 -5.92 13.43
C ARG A 32 -7.81 -5.69 14.92
N GLU A 33 -7.30 -6.61 15.74
CA GLU A 33 -7.55 -6.60 17.19
C GLU A 33 -6.77 -5.48 17.90
N GLN A 34 -5.53 -5.26 17.49
CA GLN A 34 -4.63 -4.24 18.06
C GLN A 34 -4.33 -3.11 17.06
N ASN A 35 -5.28 -2.84 16.17
CA ASN A 35 -5.09 -1.89 15.08
C ASN A 35 -4.70 -0.49 15.59
N ASP A 36 -5.23 -0.05 16.72
CA ASP A 36 -4.98 1.29 17.25
C ASP A 36 -3.53 1.47 17.69
N ILE A 37 -2.89 0.39 18.18
CA ILE A 37 -1.49 0.37 18.62
C ILE A 37 -0.55 0.32 17.42
N PHE A 38 -0.86 -0.51 16.42
CA PHE A 38 0.02 -0.77 15.26
C PHE A 38 -0.31 0.06 14.01
N ALA A 39 -1.24 1.03 14.10
CA ALA A 39 -1.62 1.86 12.96
C ALA A 39 -0.66 3.02 12.66
N ASN A 40 0.23 3.38 13.60
CA ASN A 40 1.23 4.42 13.36
C ASN A 40 2.28 3.98 12.33
N ARG A 41 2.99 4.95 11.74
CA ARG A 41 3.94 4.69 10.65
C ARG A 41 5.30 5.27 10.98
N ASN A 42 6.36 4.56 10.58
CA ASN A 42 7.73 5.06 10.62
C ASN A 42 8.20 5.30 9.18
N PRO A 43 7.82 6.43 8.55
CA PRO A 43 8.20 6.71 7.17
C PRO A 43 9.71 6.97 7.05
N SER A 44 10.31 6.51 5.96
CA SER A 44 11.67 6.91 5.61
C SER A 44 11.75 8.41 5.26
N ILE A 45 12.96 8.97 5.24
CA ILE A 45 13.18 10.36 4.80
C ILE A 45 12.61 10.58 3.40
N ALA A 46 12.86 9.65 2.47
CA ALA A 46 12.30 9.73 1.12
C ALA A 46 10.77 9.75 1.12
N ALA A 47 10.13 8.90 1.95
CA ALA A 47 8.69 8.88 2.10
C ALA A 47 8.14 10.21 2.63
N LEU A 48 8.79 10.80 3.63
CA LEU A 48 8.43 12.12 4.14
C LEU A 48 8.58 13.21 3.07
N THR A 49 9.67 13.19 2.30
CA THR A 49 9.92 14.18 1.23
C THR A 49 8.83 14.12 0.15
N ILE A 50 8.51 12.93 -0.37
CA ILE A 50 7.50 12.80 -1.44
C ILE A 50 6.07 13.03 -0.94
N SER A 51 5.85 12.95 0.37
CA SER A 51 4.54 13.09 1.00
C SER A 51 4.41 14.36 1.83
N TYR A 52 5.19 15.40 1.50
CA TYR A 52 5.11 16.73 2.12
C TYR A 52 5.09 16.67 3.66
N GLY A 53 5.99 15.87 4.24
CA GLY A 53 6.10 15.67 5.69
C GLY A 53 5.18 14.59 6.26
N GLY A 54 4.59 13.72 5.43
CA GLY A 54 3.82 12.57 5.90
C GLY A 54 2.38 12.88 6.29
N ILE A 55 1.85 14.06 5.95
CA ILE A 55 0.53 14.53 6.42
C ILE A 55 -0.66 13.87 5.70
N TYR A 56 -0.43 12.99 4.72
CA TYR A 56 -1.49 12.35 3.95
C TYR A 56 -1.97 11.02 4.56
N VAL A 57 -3.05 10.47 4.00
CA VAL A 57 -3.72 9.25 4.46
C VAL A 57 -2.79 8.01 4.57
N VAL A 58 -1.68 7.98 3.82
CA VAL A 58 -0.77 6.82 3.75
C VAL A 58 0.25 6.82 4.91
N TRP A 59 0.79 7.98 5.28
CA TRP A 59 1.93 8.11 6.19
C TRP A 59 1.62 8.77 7.53
N SER A 60 0.45 9.40 7.68
CA SER A 60 0.06 10.01 8.96
C SER A 60 -0.21 8.96 10.05
N ASP A 61 0.13 9.33 11.29
CA ASP A 61 -0.19 8.54 12.47
C ASP A 61 -1.69 8.46 12.77
N ASN A 62 -2.09 7.45 13.55
CA ASN A 62 -3.47 7.16 13.92
C ASN A 62 -4.01 8.17 14.94
N ASN A 63 -4.32 9.37 14.45
CA ASN A 63 -4.91 10.45 15.22
C ASN A 63 -6.26 10.90 14.61
N SER A 64 -6.93 11.84 15.27
CA SER A 64 -8.22 12.38 14.81
C SER A 64 -8.14 13.00 13.40
N TYR A 65 -7.02 13.64 13.08
CA TYR A 65 -6.76 14.23 11.77
C TYR A 65 -6.73 13.14 10.67
N TRP A 66 -5.95 12.09 10.86
CA TRP A 66 -5.90 10.96 9.93
C TRP A 66 -7.26 10.26 9.78
N ARG A 67 -7.99 10.04 10.88
CA ARG A 67 -9.34 9.43 10.82
C ARG A 67 -10.30 10.25 9.97
N ASN A 68 -10.26 11.58 10.09
CA ASN A 68 -11.05 12.49 9.27
C ASN A 68 -10.64 12.44 7.79
N LEU A 69 -9.34 12.49 7.50
CA LEU A 69 -8.82 12.35 6.14
C LEU A 69 -9.25 11.03 5.50
N ARG A 70 -9.10 9.90 6.22
CA ARG A 70 -9.51 8.58 5.76
C ARG A 70 -11.00 8.51 5.46
N LYS A 71 -11.83 9.13 6.31
CA LYS A 71 -13.28 9.21 6.10
C LYS A 71 -13.60 10.00 4.82
N ILE A 72 -12.99 11.16 4.61
CA ILE A 72 -13.16 11.95 3.39
C ILE A 72 -12.73 11.15 2.17
N PHE A 73 -11.54 10.55 2.22
CA PHE A 73 -10.99 9.76 1.11
C PHE A 73 -11.91 8.60 0.72
N ALA A 74 -12.37 7.81 1.69
CA ALA A 74 -13.29 6.69 1.44
C ALA A 74 -14.64 7.15 0.86
N HIS A 75 -15.24 8.21 1.40
CA HIS A 75 -16.59 8.63 0.99
C HIS A 75 -16.61 9.52 -0.24
N LYS A 76 -15.54 10.30 -0.49
CA LYS A 76 -15.52 11.30 -1.56
C LYS A 76 -14.63 10.93 -2.72
N VAL A 77 -13.60 10.12 -2.51
CA VAL A 77 -12.66 9.71 -3.57
C VAL A 77 -12.94 8.27 -3.99
N LEU A 78 -12.86 7.32 -3.07
CA LEU A 78 -13.02 5.87 -3.34
C LEU A 78 -14.46 5.36 -3.24
N ASN A 79 -15.46 6.22 -3.48
CA ASN A 79 -16.85 5.77 -3.49
C ASN A 79 -17.21 5.07 -4.81
N ASN A 80 -18.26 4.24 -4.78
CA ASN A 80 -18.70 3.47 -5.95
C ASN A 80 -18.99 4.33 -7.18
N LYS A 81 -19.55 5.53 -7.00
CA LYS A 81 -19.87 6.44 -8.11
C LYS A 81 -18.59 6.88 -8.84
N ASN A 82 -17.56 7.28 -8.10
CA ASN A 82 -16.29 7.69 -8.68
C ASN A 82 -15.53 6.51 -9.28
N LEU A 83 -15.54 5.35 -8.60
CA LEU A 83 -14.91 4.14 -9.13
C LEU A 83 -15.54 3.72 -10.46
N GLU A 84 -16.87 3.80 -10.58
CA GLU A 84 -17.56 3.51 -11.84
C GLU A 84 -17.26 4.57 -12.91
N ALA A 85 -17.20 5.86 -12.52
CA ALA A 85 -16.82 6.92 -13.45
C ALA A 85 -15.40 6.72 -14.02
N CYS A 86 -14.46 6.22 -13.21
CA CYS A 86 -13.10 5.92 -13.65
C CYS A 86 -12.97 4.57 -14.39
N ARG A 87 -14.00 3.72 -14.39
CA ARG A 87 -13.92 2.36 -14.94
C ARG A 87 -13.54 2.35 -16.42
N LEU A 88 -14.17 3.21 -17.21
CA LEU A 88 -13.88 3.30 -18.65
C LEU A 88 -12.44 3.74 -18.93
N LEU A 89 -11.93 4.71 -18.15
CA LEU A 89 -10.56 5.19 -18.27
C LEU A 89 -9.57 4.03 -18.02
N PHE A 90 -9.73 3.31 -16.92
CA PHE A 90 -8.83 2.19 -16.59
C PHE A 90 -8.91 1.04 -17.59
N SER A 91 -10.12 0.67 -18.05
CA SER A 91 -10.27 -0.37 -19.06
C SER A 91 -9.63 0.02 -20.40
N THR A 92 -9.72 1.30 -20.78
CA THR A 92 -9.11 1.80 -22.02
C THR A 92 -7.60 1.74 -21.93
N GLU A 93 -7.02 2.26 -20.85
CA GLU A 93 -5.57 2.24 -20.61
C GLU A 93 -5.03 0.80 -20.58
N ALA A 94 -5.74 -0.11 -19.91
CA ALA A 94 -5.36 -1.52 -19.86
C ALA A 94 -5.32 -2.17 -21.26
N ASN A 95 -6.29 -1.86 -22.11
CA ASN A 95 -6.32 -2.37 -23.49
C ASN A 95 -5.17 -1.79 -24.34
N VAL A 96 -4.85 -0.51 -24.18
CA VAL A 96 -3.71 0.13 -24.88
C VAL A 96 -2.40 -0.50 -24.45
N LEU A 97 -2.18 -0.68 -23.15
CA LEU A 97 -0.97 -1.34 -22.65
C LEU A 97 -0.88 -2.79 -23.15
N ALA A 98 -2.00 -3.51 -23.22
CA ALA A 98 -2.04 -4.87 -23.74
C ALA A 98 -1.70 -4.92 -25.25
N SER A 99 -2.20 -3.98 -26.06
CA SER A 99 -1.85 -3.93 -27.49
C SER A 99 -0.38 -3.58 -27.70
N MET A 100 0.17 -2.64 -26.92
CA MET A 100 1.59 -2.29 -26.97
C MET A 100 2.50 -3.48 -26.63
N VAL A 101 2.13 -4.27 -25.61
CA VAL A 101 2.89 -5.48 -25.27
C VAL A 101 2.79 -6.50 -26.40
N TRP A 102 1.58 -6.73 -26.92
CA TRP A 102 1.35 -7.69 -28.01
C TRP A 102 2.14 -7.36 -29.27
N GLU A 103 2.13 -6.10 -29.70
CA GLU A 103 2.86 -5.61 -30.86
C GLU A 103 4.38 -5.81 -30.68
N ASN A 104 4.92 -5.45 -29.51
CA ASN A 104 6.33 -5.63 -29.21
C ASN A 104 6.76 -7.11 -29.14
N THR A 105 5.90 -8.02 -28.67
CA THR A 105 6.22 -9.45 -28.64
C THR A 105 6.00 -10.15 -29.98
N SER A 106 5.23 -9.55 -30.88
CA SER A 106 4.91 -10.11 -32.20
C SER A 106 5.88 -9.65 -33.30
N ASP A 107 6.70 -8.63 -33.04
CA ASP A 107 7.77 -8.20 -33.95
C ASP A 107 8.92 -9.23 -33.96
N PRO A 108 9.20 -9.91 -35.08
CA PRO A 108 10.32 -10.86 -35.17
C PRO A 108 11.70 -10.23 -34.99
N ASN A 109 11.82 -8.90 -34.99
CA ASN A 109 13.05 -8.14 -34.76
C ASN A 109 13.12 -7.51 -33.35
N ALA A 110 12.14 -7.76 -32.48
CA ALA A 110 12.23 -7.35 -31.08
C ALA A 110 13.40 -8.08 -30.41
N LYS A 111 14.35 -7.30 -29.87
CA LYS A 111 15.57 -7.82 -29.24
C LYS A 111 15.30 -8.65 -27.99
#